data_AF-A0A7Y8UW69-F1
#
_entry.id   AF-A0A7Y8UW69-F1
#
_cell.length_a   1.000
_cell.length_b   1.000
_cell.length_c   1.000
_cell.angle_alpha   90.00
_cell.angle_beta   90.00
_cell.angle_gamma   90.00
#
_symmetry.space_group_name_H-M   'P 1'
#
loop_
_entity.id
_entity.type
_entity.pdbx_description
1 polymer ?
#
loop_
_entity_poly.entity_id
_entity_poly.type
_entity_poly.pdbx_seq_one_letter_code
_entity_poly.pdbx_strand_id
1 'polypeptide(L)'
;MYVPLPAQLLKEAGLALGDRLSIEVRDGVIELRRLPDTAASSMALALALRAETHMAYRRALNTYLPIPPDATEHAIHELIEAGFSASHLQALCDQGKILPAMQERVIPLKTLVSRCKESQSLSLEESDRLFRLVHVIGKRLPNPS
;
A
#
# COMPACT_ATOMS: atom_id res chain seq x y z
N MET A 1 42.09 13.57 -21.73
CA MET A 1 42.82 12.30 -21.92
C MET A 1 41.80 11.19 -21.86
N TYR A 2 41.63 10.43 -22.93
CA TYR A 2 40.69 9.32 -23.02
C TYR A 2 41.50 8.03 -23.04
N VAL A 3 41.25 7.13 -22.08
CA VAL A 3 41.92 5.82 -22.03
C VAL A 3 40.85 4.77 -22.29
N PRO A 4 40.89 4.08 -23.44
CA PRO A 4 39.96 2.99 -23.70
C PRO A 4 40.25 1.85 -22.73
N LEU A 5 39.25 1.45 -21.95
CA LEU A 5 39.35 0.27 -21.10
C LEU A 5 39.13 -0.99 -21.94
N PRO A 6 39.98 -2.03 -21.80
CA PRO A 6 39.80 -3.31 -22.47
C PRO A 6 38.42 -3.92 -22.20
N ALA A 7 37.75 -4.40 -23.25
CA ALA A 7 36.41 -4.98 -23.16
C ALA A 7 36.35 -6.20 -22.22
N GLN A 8 37.44 -6.95 -22.11
CA GLN A 8 37.56 -8.09 -21.20
C GLN A 8 37.48 -7.66 -19.73
N LEU A 9 38.15 -6.57 -19.34
CA LEU A 9 38.10 -6.02 -17.98
C LEU A 9 36.71 -5.48 -17.64
N LEU A 10 36.02 -4.86 -18.60
CA LEU A 10 34.63 -4.42 -18.40
C LEU A 10 33.71 -5.61 -18.11
N LYS A 11 33.89 -6.73 -18.84
CA LYS A 11 33.10 -7.95 -18.64
C LYS A 11 33.39 -8.62 -17.29
N GLU A 12 34.67 -8.75 -16.92
CA GLU A 12 35.10 -9.32 -15.64
C GLU A 12 34.65 -8.47 -14.44
N ALA A 13 34.61 -7.14 -14.59
CA ALA A 13 34.12 -6.21 -13.58
C ALA A 13 32.58 -6.01 -13.59
N GLY A 14 31.85 -6.62 -14.53
CA GLY A 14 30.40 -6.45 -14.67
C GLY A 14 29.97 -5.02 -14.99
N LEU A 15 30.82 -4.27 -15.69
CA LEU A 15 30.61 -2.88 -16.08
C LEU A 15 29.99 -2.78 -17.48
N ALA A 16 29.00 -1.91 -17.61
CA ALA A 16 28.36 -1.55 -18.87
C ALA A 16 28.63 -0.09 -19.25
N LEU A 17 28.48 0.24 -20.54
CA LEU A 17 28.52 1.63 -21.00
C LEU A 17 27.42 2.42 -20.26
N GLY A 18 27.80 3.49 -19.57
CA GLY A 18 26.91 4.32 -18.76
C GLY A 18 27.05 4.12 -17.24
N ASP A 19 27.76 3.09 -16.79
CA ASP A 19 28.07 2.92 -15.37
C ASP A 19 28.94 4.08 -14.85
N ARG A 20 28.63 4.56 -13.64
CA ARG A 20 29.42 5.59 -12.96
C ARG A 20 30.54 4.94 -12.17
N LEU A 21 31.73 5.48 -12.28
CA LEU A 21 32.93 5.00 -11.58
C LEU A 21 33.50 6.11 -10.70
N SER A 22 33.96 5.76 -9.51
CA SER A 22 34.91 6.61 -8.77
C SER A 22 36.32 6.32 -9.27
N ILE A 23 37.14 7.37 -9.31
CA ILE A 23 38.55 7.31 -9.69
C ILE A 23 39.37 7.71 -8.48
N GLU A 24 40.20 6.81 -7.97
CA GLU A 24 41.18 7.09 -6.91
C GLU A 24 42.59 6.76 -7.43
N VAL A 25 43.60 7.48 -6.95
CA VAL A 25 45.01 7.18 -7.25
C VAL A 25 45.69 6.73 -5.97
N ARG A 26 46.23 5.51 -5.95
CA ARG A 26 46.98 4.93 -4.83
C ARG A 26 48.29 4.36 -5.35
N ASP A 27 49.41 4.81 -4.78
CA ASP A 27 50.76 4.34 -5.12
C ASP A 27 51.07 4.36 -6.64
N GLY A 28 50.55 5.36 -7.35
CA GLY A 28 50.71 5.50 -8.80
C GLY A 28 49.80 4.61 -9.65
N VAL A 29 48.91 3.83 -9.02
CA VAL A 29 47.89 3.02 -9.66
C VAL A 29 46.55 3.76 -9.63
N ILE A 30 45.84 3.77 -10.77
CA ILE A 30 44.47 4.28 -10.85
C ILE A 30 43.51 3.14 -10.49
N GLU A 31 42.80 3.30 -9.37
CA GLU A 31 41.74 2.40 -8.96
C GLU A 31 40.39 2.94 -9.46
N LEU A 32 39.67 2.10 -10.19
CA LEU A 32 38.30 2.37 -10.63
C LEU A 32 37.35 1.53 -9.79
N ARG A 33 36.46 2.17 -9.04
CA ARG A 33 35.39 1.48 -8.31
C ARG A 33 34.04 1.82 -8.89
N ARG A 34 33.21 0.81 -9.14
CA ARG A 34 31.83 1.01 -9.55
C ARG A 34 31.10 1.77 -8.44
N LEU A 35 30.56 2.94 -8.77
CA LEU A 35 29.60 3.57 -7.90
C LEU A 35 28.27 2.86 -8.11
N PRO A 36 27.57 2.43 -7.04
CA PRO A 36 26.23 1.92 -7.19
C PRO A 36 25.39 2.99 -7.90
N ASP A 37 24.53 2.57 -8.81
CA ASP A 37 23.57 3.47 -9.41
C ASP A 37 22.57 3.89 -8.33
N THR A 38 22.91 4.95 -7.61
CA THR A 38 22.15 5.51 -6.50
C THR A 38 20.75 5.94 -6.97
N ALA A 39 20.58 6.27 -8.26
CA ALA A 39 19.28 6.61 -8.82
C ALA A 39 18.41 5.36 -9.01
N ALA A 40 18.97 4.28 -9.59
CA ALA A 40 18.26 3.00 -9.70
C ALA A 40 17.93 2.39 -8.32
N SER A 41 18.86 2.48 -7.37
CA SER A 41 18.67 2.01 -5.99
C SER A 41 17.61 2.85 -5.24
N SER A 42 17.62 4.18 -5.40
CA SER A 42 16.60 5.07 -4.85
C SER A 42 15.22 4.81 -5.45
N MET A 43 15.14 4.52 -6.76
CA MET A 43 13.88 4.22 -7.44
C MET A 43 13.31 2.87 -6.98
N ALA A 44 14.15 1.84 -6.85
CA ALA A 44 13.76 0.56 -6.29
C ALA A 44 13.23 0.68 -4.85
N LEU A 45 13.89 1.47 -4.01
CA LEU A 45 13.43 1.77 -2.66
C LEU A 45 12.07 2.50 -2.66
N ALA A 46 11.90 3.51 -3.52
CA ALA A 46 10.64 4.24 -3.64
C ALA A 46 9.48 3.32 -4.08
N LEU A 47 9.74 2.40 -5.01
CA LEU A 47 8.75 1.40 -5.44
C LEU A 47 8.40 0.43 -4.32
N ALA A 48 9.38 -0.05 -3.56
CA ALA A 48 9.17 -0.93 -2.41
C ALA A 48 8.33 -0.24 -1.31
N LEU A 49 8.65 1.01 -0.97
CA LEU A 49 7.88 1.81 0.00
C LEU A 49 6.43 2.03 -0.48
N ARG A 50 6.25 2.30 -1.78
CA ARG A 50 4.91 2.43 -2.38
C ARG A 50 4.13 1.11 -2.35
N ALA A 51 4.80 -0.01 -2.56
CA ALA A 51 4.18 -1.33 -2.46
C ALA A 51 3.77 -1.64 -1.01
N GLU A 52 4.62 -1.38 -0.02
CA GLU A 52 4.30 -1.63 1.39
C GLU A 52 3.13 -0.75 1.85
N THR A 53 3.15 0.55 1.53
CA THR A 53 2.03 1.46 1.85
C THR A 53 0.72 1.01 1.19
N HIS A 54 0.78 0.52 -0.05
CA HIS A 54 -0.39 -0.08 -0.71
C HIS A 54 -0.86 -1.35 0.02
N MET A 55 0.05 -2.23 0.45
CA MET A 55 -0.29 -3.44 1.20
C MET A 55 -0.86 -3.13 2.60
N ALA A 56 -0.32 -2.14 3.29
CA ALA A 56 -0.85 -1.66 4.57
C ALA A 56 -2.28 -1.14 4.40
N TYR A 57 -2.55 -0.36 3.34
CA TYR A 57 -3.89 0.07 2.96
C TYR A 57 -4.82 -1.14 2.71
N ARG A 58 -4.36 -2.15 1.96
CA ARG A 58 -5.14 -3.37 1.67
C ARG A 58 -5.44 -4.19 2.92
N ARG A 59 -4.49 -4.31 3.85
CA ARG A 59 -4.69 -4.94 5.16
C ARG A 59 -5.70 -4.16 6.01
N ALA A 60 -5.66 -2.83 5.96
CA ALA A 60 -6.64 -2.00 6.63
C ALA A 60 -8.04 -2.26 6.05
N LEU A 61 -8.21 -2.26 4.72
CA LEU A 61 -9.50 -2.62 4.10
C LEU A 61 -10.01 -3.96 4.63
N ASN A 62 -9.19 -5.01 4.62
CA ASN A 62 -9.58 -6.34 5.11
C ASN A 62 -9.95 -6.39 6.61
N THR A 63 -9.41 -5.46 7.40
CA THR A 63 -9.68 -5.39 8.85
C THR A 63 -11.06 -4.81 9.15
N TYR A 64 -11.45 -3.77 8.41
CA TYR A 64 -12.72 -3.07 8.61
C TYR A 64 -13.83 -3.61 7.71
N LEU A 65 -13.49 -4.15 6.55
CA LEU A 65 -14.41 -4.68 5.57
C LEU A 65 -13.90 -6.07 5.18
N PRO A 66 -14.78 -7.04 4.91
CA PRO A 66 -14.38 -8.36 4.45
C PRO A 66 -13.92 -8.32 2.97
N ILE A 67 -12.97 -7.41 2.66
CA ILE A 67 -12.38 -7.20 1.34
C ILE A 67 -11.00 -7.85 1.34
N PRO A 68 -10.79 -8.91 0.54
CA PRO A 68 -9.49 -9.54 0.40
C PRO A 68 -8.39 -8.54 -0.03
N PRO A 69 -7.14 -8.66 0.47
CA PRO A 69 -6.05 -7.76 0.10
C PRO A 69 -5.74 -7.73 -1.41
N ASP A 70 -6.04 -8.82 -2.10
CA ASP A 70 -5.85 -9.06 -3.53
C ASP A 70 -7.11 -8.77 -4.36
N ALA A 71 -8.21 -8.30 -3.75
CA ALA A 71 -9.45 -8.00 -4.45
C ALA A 71 -9.22 -6.94 -5.55
N THR A 72 -9.77 -7.20 -6.74
CA THR A 72 -9.76 -6.21 -7.83
C THR A 72 -10.70 -5.05 -7.50
N GLU A 73 -10.52 -3.89 -8.15
CA GLU A 73 -11.46 -2.76 -7.99
C GLU A 73 -12.90 -3.16 -8.38
N HIS A 74 -13.05 -4.05 -9.38
CA HIS A 74 -14.36 -4.57 -9.76
C HIS A 74 -14.96 -5.45 -8.66
N ALA A 75 -14.20 -6.37 -8.07
CA ALA A 75 -14.67 -7.19 -6.95
C ALA A 75 -15.02 -6.35 -5.71
N ILE A 76 -14.28 -5.27 -5.46
CA ILE A 76 -14.62 -4.31 -4.40
C ILE A 76 -15.98 -3.67 -4.69
N HIS A 77 -16.23 -3.27 -5.93
CA HIS A 77 -17.52 -2.69 -6.33
C HIS A 77 -18.67 -3.67 -6.12
N GLU A 78 -18.51 -4.92 -6.55
CA GLU A 78 -19.50 -5.98 -6.35
C GLU A 78 -19.79 -6.23 -4.85
N LEU A 79 -18.77 -6.20 -3.99
CA LEU A 79 -18.95 -6.32 -2.54
C LEU A 79 -19.73 -5.16 -1.94
N ILE A 80 -19.52 -3.93 -2.44
CA ILE A 80 -20.27 -2.75 -2.02
C ILE A 80 -21.73 -2.84 -2.48
N GLU A 81 -21.97 -3.29 -3.72
CA GLU A 81 -23.32 -3.51 -4.26
C GLU A 81 -24.08 -4.61 -3.53
N ALA A 82 -23.40 -5.71 -3.17
CA ALA A 82 -23.98 -6.80 -2.38
C ALA A 82 -24.35 -6.36 -0.94
N GLY A 83 -23.71 -5.30 -0.45
CA GLY A 83 -23.95 -4.72 0.85
C GLY A 83 -23.21 -5.43 1.98
N PHE A 84 -22.51 -4.66 2.81
CA PHE A 84 -21.82 -5.21 3.98
C PHE A 84 -22.80 -5.58 5.09
N SER A 85 -22.48 -6.61 5.88
CA SER A 85 -23.34 -7.01 6.99
C SER A 85 -23.45 -5.91 8.06
N ALA A 86 -24.67 -5.60 8.50
CA ALA A 86 -24.90 -4.66 9.60
C ALA A 86 -24.29 -5.16 10.92
N SER A 87 -24.31 -6.47 11.17
CA SER A 87 -23.71 -7.05 12.39
C SER A 87 -22.19 -6.92 12.41
N HIS A 88 -21.55 -6.95 11.24
CA HIS A 88 -20.11 -6.68 11.12
C HIS A 88 -19.79 -5.23 11.50
N LEU A 89 -20.55 -4.26 10.98
CA LEU A 89 -20.40 -2.86 11.37
C LEU A 89 -20.61 -2.64 12.87
N GLN A 90 -21.63 -3.28 13.46
CA GLN A 90 -21.88 -3.21 14.90
C GLN A 90 -20.69 -3.75 15.69
N ALA A 91 -20.14 -4.91 15.32
CA ALA A 91 -18.97 -5.48 15.98
C ALA A 91 -17.74 -4.55 15.93
N LEU A 92 -17.53 -3.83 14.83
CA LEU A 92 -16.45 -2.85 14.72
C LEU A 92 -16.66 -1.65 15.64
N CYS A 93 -17.90 -1.23 15.85
CA CYS A 93 -18.25 -0.18 16.80
C CYS A 93 -18.02 -0.63 18.24
N ASP A 94 -18.45 -1.86 18.58
CA ASP A 94 -18.28 -2.45 19.91
C ASP A 94 -16.80 -2.66 20.26
N GLN A 95 -15.97 -2.98 19.26
CA GLN A 95 -14.51 -3.08 19.39
C GLN A 95 -13.79 -1.71 19.45
N GLY A 96 -14.52 -0.60 19.31
CA GLY A 96 -13.95 0.74 19.27
C GLY A 96 -13.13 1.06 18.01
N LYS A 97 -13.17 0.18 16.99
CA LYS A 97 -12.48 0.38 15.71
C LYS A 97 -13.15 1.46 14.86
N ILE A 98 -14.48 1.57 14.94
CA ILE A 98 -15.24 2.66 14.35
C ILE A 98 -15.87 3.46 15.49
N LEU A 99 -15.57 4.75 15.54
CA LEU A 99 -16.14 5.65 16.55
C LEU A 99 -17.64 5.85 16.30
N PRO A 100 -18.47 6.02 17.34
CA PRO A 100 -19.91 6.27 17.19
C PRO A 100 -20.24 7.45 16.25
N ALA A 101 -19.45 8.53 16.32
CA ALA A 101 -19.61 9.68 15.42
C ALA A 101 -19.34 9.36 13.95
N MET A 102 -18.49 8.37 13.66
CA MET A 102 -18.25 7.88 12.30
C MET A 102 -19.36 6.94 11.85
N GLN A 103 -19.83 6.06 12.75
CA GLN A 103 -20.95 5.16 12.47
C GLN A 103 -22.23 5.93 12.14
N GLU A 104 -22.57 6.99 12.89
CA GLU A 104 -23.76 7.81 12.63
C GLU A 104 -23.74 8.50 11.25
N ARG A 105 -22.54 8.72 10.68
CA ARG A 105 -22.37 9.24 9.30
C ARG A 105 -22.60 8.17 8.23
N VAL A 106 -22.43 6.90 8.58
CA VAL A 106 -22.68 5.76 7.69
C VAL A 106 -24.15 5.40 7.74
N ILE A 107 -24.66 5.12 8.93
CA ILE A 107 -26.03 4.68 9.19
C ILE A 107 -26.44 5.13 10.60
N PRO A 108 -27.65 5.65 10.83
CA PRO A 108 -28.11 6.01 12.16
C PRO A 108 -28.13 4.81 13.11
N LEU A 109 -27.77 5.00 14.38
CA LEU A 109 -27.71 3.92 15.38
C LEU A 109 -29.02 3.13 15.49
N LYS A 110 -30.17 3.82 15.45
CA LYS A 110 -31.50 3.17 15.50
C LYS A 110 -31.68 2.19 14.33
N THR A 111 -31.27 2.59 13.14
CA THR A 111 -31.38 1.78 11.92
C THR A 111 -30.39 0.61 11.97
N LEU A 112 -29.16 0.84 12.45
CA LEU A 112 -28.15 -0.20 12.62
C LEU A 112 -28.64 -1.32 13.56
N VAL A 113 -29.21 -0.95 14.71
CA VAL A 113 -29.75 -1.91 15.68
C VAL A 113 -30.93 -2.69 15.09
N SER A 114 -31.83 -2.06 14.35
CA SER A 114 -32.94 -2.78 13.68
C SER A 114 -32.39 -3.80 12.68
N ARG A 115 -31.46 -3.40 11.82
CA ARG A 115 -30.88 -4.31 10.83
C ARG A 115 -30.06 -5.44 11.44
N CYS A 116 -29.39 -5.21 12.56
CA CYS A 116 -28.71 -6.28 13.28
C CYS A 116 -29.70 -7.33 13.80
N LYS A 117 -30.85 -6.90 14.33
CA LYS A 117 -31.92 -7.83 14.77
C LYS A 117 -32.51 -8.62 13.61
N GLU A 118 -32.65 -7.99 12.45
CA GLU A 118 -33.19 -8.59 11.23
C GLU A 118 -32.13 -9.33 10.39
N SER A 119 -30.87 -9.34 10.84
CA SER A 119 -29.72 -9.90 10.10
C SER A 119 -29.60 -9.39 8.67
N GLN A 120 -29.94 -8.11 8.45
CA GLN A 120 -29.90 -7.47 7.14
C GLN A 120 -28.54 -6.85 6.84
N SER A 121 -28.18 -6.83 5.55
CA SER A 121 -27.05 -6.04 5.05
C SER A 121 -27.36 -4.54 5.05
N LEU A 122 -26.30 -3.75 5.01
CA LEU A 122 -26.35 -2.33 4.68
C LEU A 122 -26.81 -2.15 3.23
N SER A 123 -27.54 -1.08 2.94
CA SER A 123 -27.86 -0.72 1.56
C SER A 123 -26.59 -0.34 0.79
N LEU A 124 -26.70 -0.24 -0.54
CA LEU A 124 -25.61 0.23 -1.40
C LEU A 124 -25.04 1.58 -0.93
N GLU A 125 -25.90 2.55 -0.62
CA GLU A 125 -25.45 3.90 -0.21
C GLU A 125 -24.73 3.90 1.15
N GLU A 126 -25.15 3.05 2.08
CA GLU A 126 -24.49 2.94 3.40
C GLU A 126 -23.19 2.15 3.29
N SER A 127 -23.16 1.11 2.44
CA SER A 127 -21.95 0.36 2.14
C SER A 127 -20.91 1.22 1.43
N ASP A 128 -21.31 2.07 0.49
CA ASP A 128 -20.42 3.06 -0.14
C ASP A 128 -19.90 4.08 0.89
N ARG A 129 -20.77 4.60 1.76
CA ARG A 129 -20.35 5.50 2.86
C ARG A 129 -19.34 4.85 3.79
N LEU A 130 -19.58 3.59 4.17
CA LEU A 130 -18.68 2.81 5.00
C LEU A 130 -17.33 2.58 4.28
N PHE A 131 -17.38 2.20 3.00
CA PHE A 131 -16.17 2.02 2.19
C PHE A 131 -15.35 3.31 2.13
N ARG A 132 -15.97 4.46 1.87
CA ARG A 132 -15.28 5.76 1.85
C ARG A 132 -14.65 6.11 3.20
N LEU A 133 -15.32 5.82 4.31
CA LEU A 133 -14.78 6.03 5.65
C LEU A 133 -13.50 5.20 5.85
N VAL A 134 -13.59 3.90 5.59
CA VAL A 134 -12.46 2.97 5.73
C VAL A 134 -11.34 3.31 4.76
N HIS A 135 -11.67 3.72 3.54
CA HIS A 135 -10.72 4.16 2.53
C HIS A 135 -9.88 5.35 3.02
N VAL A 136 -10.51 6.33 3.69
CA VAL A 136 -9.80 7.46 4.32
C VAL A 136 -8.95 7.00 5.49
N ILE A 137 -9.45 6.11 6.35
CA ILE A 137 -8.68 5.57 7.48
C ILE A 137 -7.44 4.81 6.98
N GLY A 138 -7.61 3.91 6.02
CA GLY A 138 -6.53 3.11 5.43
C GLY A 138 -5.46 3.96 4.77
N LYS A 139 -5.85 5.05 4.07
CA LYS A 139 -4.89 6.00 3.49
C LYS A 139 -4.15 6.85 4.52
N ARG A 140 -4.68 6.95 5.75
CA ARG A 140 -4.12 7.78 6.83
C ARG A 140 -3.26 6.98 7.81
N LEU A 141 -3.30 5.65 7.76
CA LEU A 141 -2.46 4.80 8.61
C LEU A 141 -1.00 4.93 8.15
N PRO A 142 -0.08 5.36 9.03
CA PRO A 142 1.34 5.27 8.74
C PRO A 142 1.75 3.80 8.64
N ASN A 143 2.74 3.50 7.79
CA ASN A 143 3.37 2.18 7.72
C ASN A 143 3.65 1.68 9.15
N PRO A 144 3.20 0.46 9.54
CA PRO A 144 3.74 -0.15 10.74
C PRO A 144 5.23 -0.39 10.51
N SER A 145 6.03 0.27 11.37
CA SER A 145 7.49 0.17 11.43
C SER A 145 7.99 -1.26 11.64
#